data_AF-A0A1W1VZZ9-F1
#
_entry.id   AF-A0A1W1VZZ9-F1
#
_cell.length_a   1.000
_cell.length_b   1.000
_cell.length_c   1.000
_cell.angle_alpha   90.00
_cell.angle_beta   90.00
_cell.angle_gamma   90.00
#
_symmetry.space_group_name_H-M   'P 1'
#
loop_
_entity.id
_entity.type
_entity.pdbx_description
1 polymer ?
#
loop_
_entity_poly.entity_id
_entity_poly.type
_entity_poly.pdbx_seq_one_letter_code
_entity_poly.pdbx_strand_id
1 'polypeptide(L)'
;MLLSAVPKGEVPVAYLSFNRNGYSTYCRVFREYHDWVQKRNAERYQNTVRHGKNYDAKNMLHVFRLLQMAEEIALTGQLHMRWPNQEFLLQIRRGEFEYEALVEEAEALVTRVEAAFAALSLPEAPDKQAAEKLLIRVRQGFYASTRV
;
A
#
# COMPACT_ATOMS: atom_id res chain seq x y z
N MET A 1 27.72 -33.15 12.65
CA MET A 1 28.55 -33.18 11.43
C MET A 1 30.00 -33.13 11.90
N LEU A 2 30.78 -34.19 11.68
CA LEU A 2 32.19 -34.26 12.07
C LEU A 2 33.02 -33.59 10.96
N LEU A 3 33.68 -32.48 11.29
CA LEU A 3 34.72 -31.89 10.44
C LEU A 3 36.05 -32.56 10.81
N SER A 4 36.76 -33.10 9.82
CA SER A 4 38.12 -33.62 9.99
C SER A 4 39.14 -32.48 9.86
N ALA A 5 40.20 -32.52 10.64
CA ALA A 5 41.30 -31.56 10.54
C ALA A 5 42.06 -31.73 9.21
N VAL A 6 42.39 -30.62 8.55
CA VAL A 6 43.22 -30.61 7.34
C VAL A 6 44.70 -30.43 7.74
N PRO A 7 45.63 -31.26 7.23
CA PRO A 7 47.06 -31.14 7.50
C PRO A 7 47.65 -29.78 7.06
N LYS A 8 48.70 -29.33 7.76
CA LYS A 8 49.42 -28.09 7.40
C LYS A 8 50.21 -28.28 6.10
N GLY A 9 50.07 -27.35 5.16
CA GLY A 9 50.79 -27.33 3.89
C GLY A 9 50.00 -27.85 2.69
N GLU A 10 48.77 -28.33 2.90
CA GLU A 10 47.88 -28.75 1.83
C GLU A 10 47.42 -27.56 0.97
N VAL A 11 47.46 -27.74 -0.35
CA VAL A 11 47.03 -26.72 -1.32
C VAL A 11 45.53 -26.88 -1.58
N PRO A 12 44.68 -25.85 -1.34
CA PRO A 12 43.25 -25.94 -1.60
C PRO A 12 43.00 -26.17 -3.10
N VAL A 13 42.30 -27.25 -3.44
CA VAL A 13 41.94 -27.58 -4.83
C VAL A 13 40.79 -26.69 -5.35
N ALA A 14 39.91 -26.25 -4.45
CA ALA A 14 38.79 -25.37 -4.77
C ALA A 14 38.27 -24.63 -3.53
N TYR A 15 37.55 -23.54 -3.76
CA TYR A 15 36.80 -22.81 -2.73
C TYR A 15 35.30 -23.04 -2.90
N LEU A 16 34.64 -23.49 -1.84
CA LEU A 16 33.18 -23.53 -1.75
C LEU A 16 32.74 -22.49 -0.72
N SER A 17 32.01 -21.48 -1.18
CA SER A 17 31.33 -20.52 -0.31
C SER A 17 29.83 -20.75 -0.43
N PHE A 18 29.13 -20.80 0.71
CA PHE A 18 27.68 -20.85 0.74
C PHE A 18 27.13 -19.83 1.73
N ASN A 19 26.10 -19.09 1.31
CA ASN A 19 25.42 -18.13 2.17
C ASN A 19 24.23 -18.81 2.85
N ARG A 20 24.44 -19.33 4.06
CA ARG A 20 23.40 -19.99 4.86
C ARG A 20 22.18 -19.09 5.08
N ASN A 21 22.41 -17.82 5.43
CA ASN A 21 21.34 -16.87 5.72
C ASN A 21 20.54 -16.55 4.45
N GLY A 22 21.22 -16.36 3.32
CA GLY A 22 20.58 -16.17 2.02
C GLY A 22 19.72 -17.36 1.62
N TYR A 23 20.22 -18.59 1.81
CA TYR A 23 19.48 -19.81 1.53
C TYR A 23 18.23 -19.95 2.41
N SER A 24 18.35 -19.73 3.72
CA SER A 24 17.19 -19.77 4.62
C SER A 24 16.14 -18.70 4.30
N THR A 25 16.57 -17.48 3.96
CA THR A 25 15.68 -16.41 3.49
C THR A 25 14.97 -16.81 2.19
N TYR A 26 15.70 -17.35 1.23
CA TYR A 26 15.13 -17.85 -0.03
C TYR A 26 14.05 -18.91 0.22
N CYS A 27 14.33 -19.92 1.05
CA CYS A 27 13.35 -20.97 1.36
C CYS A 27 12.09 -20.41 2.03
N ARG A 28 12.21 -19.37 2.86
CA ARG A 28 11.06 -18.69 3.46
C ARG A 28 10.24 -17.95 2.40
N VAL A 29 10.87 -17.10 1.60
CA VAL A 29 10.22 -16.32 0.54
C VAL A 29 9.54 -17.24 -0.48
N PHE A 30 10.18 -18.35 -0.83
CA PHE A 30 9.63 -19.36 -1.73
C PHE A 30 8.34 -19.98 -1.18
N ARG A 31 8.33 -20.35 0.11
CA ARG A 31 7.12 -20.89 0.77
C ARG A 31 6.01 -19.84 0.85
N GLU A 32 6.34 -18.61 1.25
CA GLU A 32 5.38 -17.50 1.32
C GLU A 32 4.75 -17.22 -0.05
N TYR A 33 5.54 -17.25 -1.12
CA TYR A 33 5.06 -17.13 -2.49
C TYR A 33 4.13 -18.29 -2.87
N HIS A 34 4.52 -19.54 -2.62
CA HIS A 34 3.69 -20.70 -2.95
C HIS A 34 2.39 -20.75 -2.15
N ASP A 35 2.42 -20.39 -0.87
CA ASP A 35 1.23 -20.27 -0.03
C ASP A 35 0.29 -19.19 -0.56
N TRP A 36 0.83 -18.06 -1.02
CA TRP A 36 0.07 -17.02 -1.70
C TRP A 36 -0.52 -17.52 -3.02
N VAL A 37 0.24 -18.25 -3.85
CA VAL A 37 -0.25 -18.84 -5.10
C VAL A 37 -1.44 -19.77 -4.85
N GLN A 38 -1.41 -20.57 -3.78
CA GLN A 38 -2.48 -21.50 -3.43
C GLN A 38 -3.72 -20.78 -2.89
N LYS A 39 -3.54 -19.70 -2.12
CA LYS A 39 -4.63 -18.97 -1.47
C LYS A 39 -5.19 -17.81 -2.29
N ARG A 40 -4.54 -17.41 -3.39
CA ARG A 40 -4.98 -16.25 -4.19
C ARG A 40 -6.28 -16.54 -4.93
N ASN A 41 -7.08 -15.48 -5.10
CA ASN A 41 -8.24 -15.52 -5.98
C ASN A 41 -7.79 -15.54 -7.45
N ALA A 42 -8.05 -16.65 -8.14
CA ALA A 42 -7.59 -16.90 -9.51
C ALA A 42 -8.20 -15.93 -10.55
N GLU A 43 -9.47 -15.53 -10.41
CA GLU A 43 -10.11 -14.53 -11.29
C GLU A 43 -9.45 -13.16 -11.14
N ARG A 44 -9.12 -12.78 -9.89
CA ARG A 44 -8.44 -11.51 -9.61
C ARG A 44 -7.04 -11.47 -10.24
N TYR A 45 -6.31 -12.59 -10.15
CA TYR A 45 -5.00 -12.75 -10.77
C TYR A 45 -5.08 -12.73 -12.31
N GLN A 46 -6.08 -13.36 -12.92
CA GLN A 46 -6.28 -13.29 -14.38
C GLN A 46 -6.51 -11.86 -14.87
N ASN A 47 -7.22 -11.02 -14.10
CA ASN A 47 -7.35 -9.60 -14.44
C ASN A 47 -6.02 -8.85 -14.34
N THR A 48 -5.18 -9.14 -13.34
CA THR A 48 -3.82 -8.60 -13.22
C THR A 48 -2.92 -9.02 -14.39
N VAL A 49 -2.99 -10.29 -14.81
CA VAL A 49 -2.20 -10.83 -15.93
C VAL A 49 -2.69 -10.28 -17.28
N ARG A 50 -4.01 -10.10 -17.47
CA ARG A 50 -4.58 -9.53 -18.70
C ARG A 50 -4.17 -8.09 -18.97
N HIS A 51 -3.83 -7.32 -17.94
CA HIS A 51 -3.35 -5.94 -18.09
C HIS A 51 -1.85 -5.86 -18.42
N GLY A 52 -1.12 -6.97 -18.48
CA GLY A 52 0.27 -7.03 -18.93
C GLY A 52 1.30 -6.41 -17.99
N LYS A 53 0.87 -5.73 -16.92
CA LYS A 53 1.74 -4.91 -16.06
C LYS A 53 2.02 -5.47 -14.66
N ASN A 54 1.63 -6.71 -14.36
CA ASN A 54 1.99 -7.43 -13.12
C ASN A 54 1.63 -6.73 -11.78
N TYR A 55 0.74 -5.72 -11.76
CA TYR A 55 0.27 -5.08 -10.52
C TYR A 55 -1.26 -5.09 -10.37
N ASP A 56 -1.75 -5.06 -9.13
CA ASP A 56 -3.19 -4.94 -8.83
C ASP A 56 -3.64 -3.48 -9.05
N ALA A 57 -4.16 -3.21 -10.26
CA ALA A 57 -4.62 -1.88 -10.68
C ALA A 57 -5.72 -1.29 -9.78
N LYS A 58 -6.54 -2.15 -9.15
CA LYS A 58 -7.56 -1.68 -8.20
C LYS A 58 -6.90 -1.19 -6.91
N ASN A 59 -5.95 -1.95 -6.38
CA ASN A 59 -5.24 -1.53 -5.17
C ASN A 59 -4.45 -0.26 -5.44
N MET A 60 -3.80 -0.15 -6.61
CA MET A 60 -3.06 1.05 -6.97
C MET A 60 -3.97 2.28 -7.08
N LEU A 61 -5.14 2.15 -7.71
CA LEU A 61 -6.15 3.22 -7.70
C LEU A 61 -6.49 3.66 -6.27
N HIS A 62 -6.66 2.71 -5.34
CA HIS A 62 -6.97 3.04 -3.95
C HIS A 62 -5.82 3.79 -3.26
N VAL A 63 -4.57 3.39 -3.49
CA VAL A 63 -3.38 4.08 -2.95
C VAL A 63 -3.38 5.54 -3.39
N PHE A 64 -3.46 5.79 -4.69
CA PHE A 64 -3.46 7.15 -5.24
C PHE A 64 -4.64 7.97 -4.74
N ARG A 65 -5.85 7.39 -4.69
CA ARG A 65 -7.03 8.07 -4.16
C ARG A 65 -6.82 8.51 -2.72
N LEU A 66 -6.29 7.64 -1.86
CA LEU A 66 -6.09 7.95 -0.44
C LEU A 66 -5.00 9.01 -0.25
N LEU A 67 -3.88 8.90 -0.97
CA LEU A 67 -2.78 9.87 -0.89
C LEU A 67 -3.20 11.26 -1.36
N GLN A 68 -3.88 11.34 -2.52
CA GLN A 68 -4.38 12.61 -3.04
C GLN A 68 -5.41 13.25 -2.10
N MET A 69 -6.31 12.45 -1.53
CA MET A 69 -7.26 12.95 -0.52
C MET A 69 -6.55 13.42 0.76
N ALA A 70 -5.53 12.69 1.21
CA ALA A 70 -4.74 13.10 2.38
C ALA A 70 -4.03 14.44 2.13
N GLU A 71 -3.45 14.63 0.94
CA GLU A 71 -2.81 15.88 0.50
C GLU A 71 -3.83 17.04 0.49
N GLU A 72 -5.02 16.83 -0.07
CA GLU A 72 -6.07 17.85 -0.08
C GLU A 72 -6.51 18.24 1.33
N ILE A 73 -6.76 17.26 2.20
CA ILE A 73 -7.14 17.52 3.60
C ILE A 73 -6.04 18.31 4.29
N ALA A 74 -4.78 17.96 4.04
CA ALA A 74 -3.66 18.66 4.64
C ALA A 74 -3.51 20.10 4.16
N LEU A 75 -3.81 20.38 2.89
CA LEU A 75 -3.68 21.72 2.31
C LEU A 75 -4.89 22.61 2.57
N THR A 76 -6.10 22.05 2.58
CA THR A 76 -7.36 22.82 2.60
C THR A 76 -8.09 22.72 3.93
N GLY A 77 -7.80 21.71 4.74
CA GLY A 77 -8.59 21.36 5.92
C GLY A 77 -10.01 20.85 5.59
N GLN A 78 -10.31 20.59 4.32
CA GLN A 78 -11.62 20.17 3.83
C GLN A 78 -11.57 18.77 3.25
N LEU A 79 -12.70 18.06 3.32
CA LEU A 79 -12.87 16.74 2.72
C LEU A 79 -13.84 16.86 1.56
N HIS A 80 -13.35 16.83 0.32
CA HIS A 80 -14.23 16.81 -0.85
C HIS A 80 -14.64 15.39 -1.21
N MET A 81 -15.95 15.11 -1.17
CA MET A 81 -16.47 13.79 -1.53
C MET A 81 -16.45 13.52 -3.04
N ARG A 82 -16.53 14.56 -3.88
CA ARG A 82 -16.46 14.45 -5.34
C ARG A 82 -15.09 14.90 -5.81
N TRP A 83 -14.25 13.94 -6.16
CA TRP A 83 -12.90 14.22 -6.61
C TRP A 83 -12.90 14.72 -8.07
N PRO A 84 -12.17 15.81 -8.39
CA PRO A 84 -12.09 16.29 -9.76
C PRO A 84 -11.26 15.37 -10.66
N ASN A 85 -10.25 14.66 -10.12
CA ASN A 85 -9.34 13.83 -10.90
C ASN A 85 -9.77 12.35 -11.00
N GLN A 86 -11.06 12.10 -11.26
CA GLN A 86 -11.58 10.73 -11.37
C GLN A 86 -11.02 9.99 -12.59
N GLU A 87 -10.76 10.70 -13.68
CA GLU A 87 -10.27 10.07 -14.91
C GLU A 87 -8.89 9.45 -14.69
N PHE A 88 -7.96 10.16 -14.03
CA PHE A 88 -6.65 9.61 -13.69
C PHE A 88 -6.73 8.30 -12.90
N LEU A 89 -7.62 8.23 -11.91
CA LEU A 89 -7.85 7.00 -11.15
C LEU A 89 -8.38 5.89 -12.06
N LEU A 90 -9.31 6.19 -12.97
CA LEU A 90 -9.80 5.21 -13.94
C LEU A 90 -8.71 4.74 -14.91
N GLN A 91 -7.81 5.61 -15.34
CA GLN A 91 -6.64 5.24 -16.16
C GLN A 91 -5.72 4.25 -15.43
N ILE A 92 -5.44 4.48 -14.14
CA ILE A 92 -4.72 3.52 -13.29
C ILE A 92 -5.46 2.18 -13.26
N ARG A 93 -6.77 2.20 -13.06
CA ARG A 93 -7.59 0.97 -13.02
C ARG A 93 -7.59 0.22 -14.35
N ARG A 94 -7.49 0.93 -15.48
CA ARG A 94 -7.38 0.34 -16.82
C ARG A 94 -5.97 -0.18 -17.13
N GLY A 95 -4.99 0.07 -16.25
CA GLY A 95 -3.60 -0.39 -16.42
C GLY A 95 -2.81 0.45 -17.42
N GLU A 96 -3.16 1.71 -17.61
CA GLU A 96 -2.52 2.59 -18.61
C GLU A 96 -1.06 2.92 -18.25
N PHE A 97 -0.69 2.87 -16.97
CA PHE A 97 0.63 3.26 -16.47
C PHE A 97 1.54 2.07 -16.15
N GLU A 98 2.85 2.23 -16.32
CA GLU A 98 3.86 1.25 -15.86
C GLU A 98 3.93 1.21 -14.33
N TYR A 99 4.28 0.03 -13.79
CA TYR A 99 4.34 -0.17 -12.34
C TYR A 99 5.36 0.76 -11.68
N GLU A 100 6.56 0.84 -12.24
CA GLU A 100 7.68 1.62 -11.71
C GLU A 100 7.32 3.10 -11.63
N ALA A 101 6.68 3.64 -12.68
CA ALA A 101 6.22 5.02 -12.71
C ALA A 101 5.15 5.31 -11.65
N LEU A 102 4.26 4.36 -11.39
CA LEU A 102 3.23 4.49 -10.35
C LEU A 102 3.83 4.46 -8.95
N VAL A 103 4.87 3.64 -8.72
CA VAL A 103 5.57 3.58 -7.43
C VAL A 103 6.31 4.90 -7.18
N GLU A 104 7.04 5.41 -8.17
CA GLU A 104 7.79 6.67 -8.05
C GLU A 104 6.85 7.85 -7.72
N GLU A 105 5.72 7.97 -8.42
CA GLU A 105 4.75 9.03 -8.13
C GLU A 105 4.07 8.84 -6.76
N ALA A 106 3.81 7.59 -6.35
CA ALA A 106 3.24 7.33 -5.03
C ALA A 106 4.20 7.72 -3.89
N GLU A 107 5.50 7.46 -4.04
CA GLU A 107 6.54 7.88 -3.08
C GLU A 107 6.66 9.41 -3.02
N ALA A 108 6.59 10.09 -4.18
CA ALA A 108 6.56 11.54 -4.24
C ALA A 108 5.31 12.11 -3.54
N LEU A 109 4.13 11.51 -3.76
CA LEU A 109 2.89 11.86 -3.08
C LEU A 109 3.00 11.72 -1.56
N VAL A 110 3.55 10.60 -1.07
CA VAL A 110 3.78 10.40 0.38
C VAL A 110 4.61 11.54 0.96
N THR A 111 5.72 11.89 0.29
CA THR A 111 6.59 12.98 0.73
C THR A 111 5.85 14.32 0.80
N ARG A 112 4.99 14.63 -0.19
CA ARG A 112 4.16 15.85 -0.18
C ARG A 112 3.14 15.85 0.94
N VAL A 113 2.48 14.72 1.18
CA VAL A 113 1.50 14.55 2.25
C VAL A 113 2.15 14.76 3.61
N GLU A 114 3.31 14.14 3.87
CA GLU A 114 4.04 14.31 5.13
C GLU A 114 4.43 15.77 5.37
N ALA A 115 4.96 16.45 4.34
CA ALA A 115 5.31 17.86 4.43
C ALA A 115 4.09 18.75 4.70
N ALA A 116 2.95 18.46 4.05
CA ALA A 116 1.72 19.22 4.22
C ALA A 116 1.15 19.05 5.64
N PHE A 117 1.13 17.83 6.18
CA PHE A 117 0.67 17.58 7.55
C PHE A 117 1.61 18.17 8.61
N ALA A 118 2.93 18.25 8.34
CA ALA A 118 3.86 18.90 9.25
C ALA A 118 3.64 20.41 9.37
N ALA A 119 3.14 21.06 8.31
CA ALA A 119 2.80 22.48 8.30
C ALA A 119 1.39 22.78 8.85
N LEU A 120 0.55 21.75 8.99
CA LEU A 120 -0.85 21.88 9.31
C LEU A 120 -1.08 22.00 10.83
N SER A 121 -1.98 22.89 11.22
CA SER A 121 -2.35 23.15 12.62
C SER A 121 -3.61 22.39 13.07
N LEU A 122 -3.83 21.17 12.55
CA LEU A 122 -4.93 20.33 13.04
C LEU A 122 -4.65 19.86 14.48
N PRO A 123 -5.68 19.79 15.34
CA PRO A 123 -5.52 19.25 16.67
C PRO A 123 -5.17 17.76 16.61
N GLU A 124 -4.34 17.31 17.54
CA GLU A 124 -3.89 15.90 17.65
C GLU A 124 -5.07 14.92 17.77
N ALA A 125 -6.18 15.36 18.36
CA ALA A 125 -7.40 14.58 18.48
C ALA A 125 -8.65 15.42 18.18
N PRO A 126 -9.71 14.80 17.62
CA PRO A 126 -10.99 15.45 17.43
C PRO A 126 -11.69 15.73 18.77
N ASP A 127 -12.47 16.82 18.84
CA ASP A 127 -13.32 17.11 19.99
C ASP A 127 -14.47 16.10 20.06
N LYS A 128 -14.37 15.18 21.02
CA LYS A 128 -15.37 14.12 21.25
C LYS A 128 -16.73 14.67 21.62
N GLN A 129 -16.81 15.74 22.41
CA GLN A 129 -18.09 16.31 22.84
C GLN A 129 -18.78 17.01 21.66
N ALA A 130 -18.02 17.73 20.83
CA ALA A 130 -18.55 18.33 19.61
C ALA A 130 -19.06 17.25 18.64
N ALA A 131 -18.31 16.17 18.45
CA ALA A 131 -18.69 15.04 17.61
C ALA A 131 -19.98 14.35 18.09
N GLU A 132 -20.11 14.12 19.40
CA GLU A 132 -21.33 13.53 19.99
C GLU A 132 -22.55 14.44 19.81
N LYS A 133 -22.41 15.74 20.10
CA LYS A 133 -23.48 16.73 19.88
C LYS A 133 -23.91 16.78 18.41
N LEU A 134 -22.96 16.71 17.49
CA LEU A 134 -23.24 16.65 16.05
C LEU A 134 -23.99 15.38 15.68
N LEU A 135 -23.57 14.22 16.19
CA LEU A 135 -24.23 12.92 15.95
C LEU A 135 -25.69 12.94 16.40
N ILE A 136 -25.96 13.44 17.61
CA ILE A 136 -27.33 13.57 18.14
C ILE A 136 -28.17 14.46 17.21
N ARG A 137 -27.63 15.63 16.83
CA ARG A 137 -28.32 16.58 15.96
C ARG A 137 -28.69 15.97 14.61
N VAL A 138 -27.74 15.29 13.97
CA VAL A 138 -27.96 14.64 12.67
C VAL A 138 -29.03 13.55 12.79
N ARG A 139 -28.98 12.72 13.83
CA ARG A 139 -29.99 11.68 14.06
C ARG A 139 -31.38 12.25 14.33
N GLN A 140 -31.48 13.28 15.16
CA GLN A 140 -32.76 13.97 15.41
C GLN A 140 -33.35 14.55 14.14
N GLY A 141 -32.53 15.21 13.31
CA GLY A 141 -32.95 15.72 12.00
C GLY A 141 -33.46 14.61 11.09
N PHE A 142 -32.75 13.48 11.02
CA PHE A 142 -33.17 12.32 10.24
C PHE A 142 -34.49 11.69 10.74
N TYR A 143 -34.67 11.54 12.06
CA TYR A 143 -35.92 11.01 12.59
C TYR A 143 -37.09 11.97 12.40
N ALA A 144 -36.86 13.29 12.48
CA ALA A 144 -37.89 14.28 12.21
C ALA A 144 -38.30 14.28 10.72
N SER A 145 -37.35 14.07 9.79
CA SER A 145 -37.63 13.99 8.35
C SER A 145 -38.26 12.66 7.90
N THR A 146 -38.14 11.61 8.73
CA THR A 146 -38.61 10.24 8.42
C THR A 146 -39.91 9.87 9.17
N ARG A 147 -40.53 10.82 9.88
CA ARG A 147 -41.89 10.65 10.41
C ARG A 147 -42.89 10.63 9.25
N VAL A 148 -43.24 9.41 8.82
CA VAL A 148 -44.53 9.06 8.21
C VAL A 148 -45.57 8.93 9.32
#